data_AF-A0A1V0RM56-F1
#
_entry.id   AF-A0A1V0RM56-F1
#
_cell.length_a   1.000
_cell.length_b   1.000
_cell.length_c   1.000
_cell.angle_alpha   90.00
_cell.angle_beta   90.00
_cell.angle_gamma   90.00
#
_symmetry.space_group_name_H-M   'P 1'
#
loop_
_entity.id
_entity.type
_entity.pdbx_description
1 polymer ?
#
loop_
_entity_poly.entity_id
_entity_poly.type
_entity_poly.pdbx_seq_one_letter_code
_entity_poly.pdbx_strand_id
1 'polypeptide(L)' 'MIKFFKNFSKDEDGAVTVDWVVLTAAVVGLGIAGVSTVSTGIGNLATSIGTEVGGSTVVDLGTLGQQ' A
#
# COMPACT_ATOMS: atom_id res chain seq x y z
N MET A 1 -1.99 -6.53 34.34
CA MET A 1 -2.71 -6.17 33.10
C MET A 1 -3.71 -7.23 32.63
N ILE A 2 -3.37 -8.52 32.64
CA ILE A 2 -4.27 -9.59 32.17
C ILE A 2 -5.67 -9.59 32.84
N LYS A 3 -5.75 -9.13 34.10
CA LYS A 3 -7.00 -9.04 34.88
C LYS A 3 -7.96 -7.95 34.38
N PHE A 4 -7.45 -6.87 33.76
CA PHE A 4 -8.26 -5.76 33.26
C PHE A 4 -8.97 -6.13 31.96
N PHE A 5 -8.24 -6.73 31.01
CA PHE A 5 -8.81 -7.29 29.77
C PHE A 5 -9.87 -8.39 30.04
N LYS A 6 -9.66 -9.21 31.07
CA LYS A 6 -10.58 -10.28 31.45
C LYS A 6 -11.86 -9.80 32.13
N ASN A 7 -11.85 -8.62 32.75
CA ASN A 7 -13.03 -7.97 33.31
C ASN A 7 -13.76 -7.16 32.24
N PHE A 8 -13.01 -6.48 31.37
CA PHE A 8 -13.55 -5.68 30.26
C PHE A 8 -14.28 -6.54 29.21
N SER A 9 -13.82 -7.76 28.95
CA SER A 9 -14.52 -8.73 28.10
C SER A 9 -15.75 -9.39 28.78
N LYS A 10 -15.94 -9.17 30.09
CA LYS A 10 -17.05 -9.72 30.87
C LYS A 10 -18.18 -8.72 31.11
N ASP A 11 -17.92 -7.44 30.86
CA ASP A 11 -18.90 -6.36 30.92
C ASP A 11 -19.46 -6.13 29.50
N GLU A 12 -20.74 -6.45 29.27
CA GLU A 12 -21.41 -6.38 27.94
C GLU A 12 -21.27 -5.01 27.26
N ASP A 13 -21.38 -3.91 28.02
CA ASP A 13 -21.20 -2.55 27.51
C ASP A 13 -19.75 -2.24 27.12
N GLY A 14 -18.76 -2.86 27.79
CA GLY A 14 -17.35 -2.73 27.47
C GLY A 14 -17.01 -3.43 26.15
N ALA A 15 -17.49 -4.66 25.97
CA ALA A 15 -17.23 -5.47 24.78
C ALA A 15 -17.63 -4.76 23.48
N VAL A 16 -18.79 -4.07 23.45
CA VAL A 16 -19.27 -3.30 22.29
C VAL A 16 -18.36 -2.09 21.99
N THR A 17 -17.81 -1.44 23.02
CA THR A 17 -16.88 -0.32 22.82
C THR A 17 -15.49 -0.75 22.34
N VAL A 18 -15.08 -1.98 22.60
CA VAL A 18 -13.81 -2.52 22.07
C VAL A 18 -13.97 -3.09 20.68
N ASP A 19 -15.12 -3.64 20.32
CA ASP A 19 -15.36 -4.15 18.97
C ASP A 19 -15.21 -3.06 17.91
N TRP A 20 -15.81 -1.87 18.09
CA TRP A 20 -15.69 -0.79 17.10
C TRP A 20 -14.24 -0.28 16.94
N VAL A 21 -13.45 -0.30 18.02
CA VAL A 21 -12.03 0.08 17.98
C VAL A 21 -11.21 -0.99 17.26
N VAL A 22 -11.48 -2.27 17.51
CA VAL A 22 -10.77 -3.38 16.86
C VAL A 22 -11.09 -3.43 15.37
N LEU A 23 -12.35 -3.21 14.98
CA LEU A 23 -12.76 -3.16 13.57
C LEU A 23 -12.08 -1.99 12.83
N THR A 24 -12.05 -0.80 13.43
CA THR A 24 -11.38 0.35 12.82
C THR A 24 -9.86 0.15 12.76
N ALA A 25 -9.24 -0.42 13.80
CA ALA A 25 -7.83 -0.78 13.80
C ALA A 25 -7.49 -1.80 12.71
N ALA A 26 -8.38 -2.78 12.45
CA ALA A 26 -8.23 -3.73 11.35
C ALA A 26 -8.28 -3.04 9.98
N VAL A 27 -9.23 -2.12 9.77
CA VAL A 27 -9.33 -1.33 8.53
C VAL A 27 -8.09 -0.46 8.31
N VAL A 28 -7.59 0.20 9.37
CA VAL A 28 -6.34 0.99 9.29
C VAL A 28 -5.14 0.10 8.97
N GLY A 29 -5.06 -1.09 9.58
CA GLY A 29 -4.03 -2.08 9.29
C GLY A 29 -4.03 -2.54 7.82
N LEU A 30 -5.22 -2.81 7.26
CA LEU A 30 -5.39 -3.12 5.84
C LEU A 30 -4.99 -1.94 4.94
N GLY A 31 -5.31 -0.70 5.34
CA GLY A 31 -4.90 0.50 4.63
C GLY A 31 -3.38 0.66 4.54
N ILE A 32 -2.67 0.44 5.64
CA ILE A 32 -1.20 0.48 5.68
C ILE A 32 -0.59 -0.57 4.73
N ALA A 33 -1.13 -1.79 4.73
CA ALA A 33 -0.69 -2.86 3.83
C ALA A 33 -0.98 -2.53 2.35
N GLY A 34 -2.13 -1.91 2.07
CA GLY A 34 -2.49 -1.46 0.73
C GLY A 34 -1.54 -0.38 0.21
N VAL A 35 -1.23 0.63 1.03
CA VAL A 35 -0.33 1.73 0.66
C VAL A 35 1.07 1.21 0.32
N SER A 36 1.62 0.25 1.08
CA SER A 36 2.95 -0.30 0.79
C SER A 36 2.99 -1.03 -0.55
N THR A 37 1.92 -1.79 -0.86
CA THR A 37 1.77 -2.54 -2.11
C THR A 37 1.70 -1.58 -3.31
N VAL A 38 0.87 -0.55 -3.19
CA VAL A 38 0.73 0.48 -4.23
C VAL A 38 2.04 1.25 -4.43
N SER A 39 2.67 1.73 -3.35
CA SER A 39 3.95 2.45 -3.43
C SER A 39 5.03 1.66 -4.17
N THR A 40 5.13 0.36 -3.89
CA THR A 40 6.08 -0.52 -4.55
C THR A 40 5.78 -0.65 -6.05
N GLY A 41 4.51 -0.87 -6.40
CA GLY A 41 4.08 -0.97 -7.79
C GLY A 41 4.39 0.29 -8.61
N ILE A 42 4.11 1.48 -8.02
CA ILE A 42 4.39 2.76 -8.68
C ILE A 42 5.90 2.96 -8.86
N GLY A 43 6.72 2.64 -7.85
CA GLY A 43 8.18 2.76 -7.93
C GLY A 43 8.79 1.86 -9.01
N ASN A 44 8.29 0.63 -9.13
CA ASN A 44 8.69 -0.29 -10.19
C ASN A 44 8.34 0.26 -11.57
N LEU A 45 7.10 0.75 -11.75
CA LEU A 45 6.67 1.34 -13.02
C LEU A 45 7.50 2.57 -13.39
N ALA A 46 7.75 3.48 -12.44
CA ALA A 46 8.59 4.65 -12.66
C ALA A 46 10.01 4.26 -13.08
N THR A 47 10.58 3.21 -12.49
CA THR A 47 11.89 2.67 -12.87
C THR A 47 11.89 2.11 -14.30
N SER A 48 10.85 1.35 -14.67
CA SER A 48 10.70 0.83 -16.03
C SER A 48 10.62 1.97 -17.06
N ILE A 49 9.79 2.98 -16.81
CA ILE A 49 9.67 4.15 -17.68
C ILE A 49 11.02 4.87 -17.80
N GLY A 50 11.70 5.11 -16.67
CA GLY A 50 13.01 5.75 -16.66
C GLY A 50 14.05 4.96 -17.48
N THR A 51 13.98 3.63 -17.45
CA THR A 51 14.85 2.76 -18.21
C THR A 51 14.55 2.83 -19.71
N GLU A 52 13.27 2.75 -20.11
CA GLU A 52 12.87 2.85 -21.52
C GLU A 52 13.20 4.21 -22.12
N VAL A 53 12.96 5.29 -21.38
CA VAL A 53 13.29 6.65 -21.81
C VAL A 53 14.79 6.86 -21.87
N GLY A 54 15.54 6.43 -20.85
CA GLY A 54 17.00 6.57 -20.84
C GLY A 54 17.72 5.72 -21.89
N GLY A 55 17.13 4.57 -22.26
CA GLY A 55 17.62 3.71 -23.35
C GLY A 55 17.15 4.15 -24.74
N SER A 56 16.16 5.04 -24.84
CA SER A 56 15.66 5.53 -26.12
C SER A 56 16.65 6.52 -26.71
N THR A 57 17.13 6.21 -27.92
CA THR A 57 17.93 7.12 -28.73
C THR A 57 17.02 7.80 -29.75
N VAL A 58 17.13 9.12 -29.87
CA VAL A 58 16.42 9.85 -30.92
C VAL A 58 17.15 9.55 -32.24
N VAL A 59 16.45 8.89 -33.15
CA VAL A 59 16.95 8.60 -34.49
C VAL A 59 16.78 9.86 -35.34
N ASP A 60 17.85 10.29 -36.01
CA ASP A 60 17.80 11.42 -36.93
C ASP A 60 16.79 11.14 -38.05
N LEU A 61 15.92 12.11 -38.37
CA LEU A 61 14.85 11.94 -39.37
C LEU A 61 15.38 11.52 -40.75
N GLY A 62 16.62 11.84 -41.08
CA GLY A 62 17.28 11.42 -42.33
C GLY A 62 17.70 9.95 -42.36
N THR A 63 17.64 9.25 -41.23
CA THR A 63 18.03 7.82 -41.08
C THR A 63 16.83 6.90 -40.84
N LEU A 64 15.63 7.46 -40.65
CA LEU A 64 14.39 6.70 -40.54
C LEU A 64 14.06 6.03 -41.87
N GLY A 65 14.01 4.69 -41.89
CA GLY A 65 13.70 3.90 -43.09
C GLY A 65 14.90 3.46 -43.92
N GLN A 66 16.13 3.73 -43.47
CA GLN A 66 17.34 3.13 -44.05
C GLN A 66 17.63 1.81 -43.33
N GLN A 67 16.89 0.76 -43.71
CA GLN A 67 17.24 -0.65 -43.48
C GLN A 67 17.59 -1.25 -44.84
#